data_AF-I4G5M5-F1
#
_entry.id   AF-I4G5M5-F1
#
_cell.length_a   1.000
_cell.length_b   1.000
_cell.length_c   1.000
_cell.angle_alpha   90.00
_cell.angle_beta   90.00
_cell.angle_gamma   90.00
#
_symmetry.space_group_name_H-M   'P 1'
#
loop_
_entity.id
_entity.type
_entity.pdbx_description
1 polymer ?
#
loop_
_entity_poly.entity_id
_entity_poly.type
_entity_poly.pdbx_seq_one_letter_code
_entity_poly.pdbx_strand_id
1 'polypeptide(L)'
;MGKGFAPVLPTGNKAQLKPELPLTSINEIQASLLTYLQDIPDPRVSRTQKHLLTDILVIAILAVIAGAEGWEDMENYGLSKQSWLSEFL
;
A
#
# COMPACT_ATOMS: atom_id res chain seq x y z
N MET A 1 46.61 -47.69 22.63
CA MET A 1 45.26 -47.83 22.05
C MET A 1 44.34 -46.80 22.69
N GLY A 2 44.15 -45.63 22.08
CA GLY A 2 43.36 -44.52 22.66
C GLY A 2 41.87 -44.71 22.41
N LYS A 3 41.07 -44.63 23.48
CA LYS A 3 39.61 -44.53 23.41
C LYS A 3 39.24 -43.08 23.11
N GLY A 4 38.40 -42.86 22.09
CA GLY A 4 37.90 -41.53 21.76
C GLY A 4 36.85 -41.60 20.65
N PHE A 5 35.68 -42.16 20.96
CA PHE A 5 34.48 -41.92 20.15
C PHE A 5 33.68 -40.82 20.84
N ALA A 6 33.77 -39.59 20.34
CA ALA A 6 32.78 -38.58 20.64
C ALA A 6 31.51 -38.91 19.83
N PRO A 7 30.30 -38.87 20.43
CA PRO A 7 29.08 -39.06 19.67
C PRO A 7 28.87 -37.85 18.76
N VAL A 8 28.66 -38.11 17.47
CA VAL A 8 28.24 -37.09 16.51
C VAL A 8 26.84 -36.65 16.88
N LEU A 9 26.69 -35.41 17.36
CA LEU A 9 25.38 -34.78 17.52
C LEU A 9 24.74 -34.64 16.13
N PRO A 10 23.43 -34.92 15.98
CA PRO A 10 22.75 -34.67 14.72
C PRO A 10 22.79 -33.16 14.47
N THR A 11 23.53 -32.74 13.45
CA THR A 11 23.52 -31.36 12.97
C THR A 11 22.18 -31.13 12.30
N GLY A 12 21.19 -30.75 13.11
CA GLY A 12 19.91 -30.26 12.64
C GLY A 12 20.11 -28.93 11.93
N ASN A 13 20.36 -28.97 10.63
CA ASN A 13 20.18 -27.81 9.78
C ASN A 13 18.68 -27.63 9.56
N LYS A 14 17.99 -27.08 10.57
CA LYS A 14 16.83 -26.26 10.27
C LYS A 14 17.39 -25.00 9.65
N ALA A 15 17.49 -25.00 8.32
CA ALA A 15 17.44 -23.76 7.58
C ALA A 15 16.24 -23.01 8.16
N GLN A 16 16.52 -21.96 8.92
CA GLN A 16 15.53 -21.05 9.43
C GLN A 16 14.79 -20.54 8.20
N LEU A 17 13.60 -21.12 7.94
CA LEU A 17 12.62 -20.53 7.05
C LEU A 17 12.37 -19.14 7.64
N LYS A 18 12.95 -18.14 6.97
CA LYS A 18 12.72 -16.72 7.23
C LYS A 18 11.23 -16.56 7.51
N PRO A 19 10.80 -15.95 8.64
CA PRO A 19 9.39 -15.80 8.90
C PRO A 19 8.81 -15.05 7.70
N GLU A 20 7.95 -15.73 6.96
CA GLU A 20 7.15 -15.08 5.93
C GLU A 20 6.37 -14.01 6.68
N LEU A 21 6.76 -12.75 6.47
CA LEU A 21 6.00 -11.62 6.99
C LEU A 21 4.55 -11.86 6.58
N PRO A 22 3.58 -11.81 7.50
CA PRO A 22 2.20 -12.07 7.16
C PRO A 22 1.83 -11.11 6.02
N LEU A 23 1.53 -11.69 4.87
CA LEU A 23 1.13 -10.96 3.69
C LEU A 23 -0.24 -10.38 4.02
N THR A 24 -0.26 -9.08 4.30
CA THR A 24 -1.50 -8.33 4.54
C THR A 24 -2.41 -8.51 3.33
N SER A 25 -3.67 -8.83 3.61
CA SER A 25 -4.66 -8.99 2.53
C SER A 25 -4.90 -7.64 1.84
N ILE A 26 -5.25 -7.68 0.55
CA ILE A 26 -5.55 -6.46 -0.22
C ILE A 26 -6.63 -5.62 0.48
N ASN A 27 -7.62 -6.29 1.07
CA ASN A 27 -8.72 -5.64 1.79
C ASN A 27 -8.23 -4.87 3.03
N GLU A 28 -7.28 -5.42 3.79
CA GLU A 28 -6.70 -4.75 4.95
C GLU A 28 -5.87 -3.53 4.54
N ILE A 29 -5.13 -3.64 3.44
CA ILE A 29 -4.36 -2.52 2.87
C ILE A 29 -5.33 -1.40 2.45
N GLN A 30 -6.41 -1.74 1.75
CA GLN A 30 -7.42 -0.78 1.32
C GLN A 30 -8.08 -0.07 2.51
N ALA A 31 -8.50 -0.83 3.53
CA ALA A 31 -9.11 -0.27 4.73
C ALA A 31 -8.15 0.68 5.46
N SER A 32 -6.90 0.25 5.66
CA SER A 32 -5.88 1.05 6.33
C SER A 32 -5.60 2.35 5.56
N LEU A 33 -5.46 2.27 4.24
CA LEU A 33 -5.25 3.45 3.39
C LEU A 33 -6.37 4.47 3.55
N LEU A 34 -7.64 4.03 3.49
CA LEU A 34 -8.77 4.94 3.67
C LEU A 34 -8.78 5.57 5.07
N THR A 35 -8.48 4.81 6.13
CA THR A 35 -8.36 5.35 7.49
C THR A 35 -7.29 6.42 7.57
N TYR A 36 -6.10 6.17 7.01
CA TYR A 36 -5.01 7.16 7.03
C TYR A 36 -5.36 8.43 6.24
N LEU A 37 -6.07 8.31 5.12
CA LEU A 37 -6.48 9.48 4.33
C LEU A 37 -7.58 10.29 5.02
N GLN A 38 -8.48 9.66 5.78
CA GLN A 38 -9.54 10.33 6.52
C GLN A 38 -9.02 11.18 7.69
N ASP A 39 -7.90 10.78 8.30
CA ASP A 39 -7.27 11.54 9.38
C ASP A 39 -6.58 12.83 8.90
N ILE A 40 -6.45 13.04 7.58
CA ILE A 40 -5.82 14.24 7.03
C ILE A 40 -6.82 15.40 7.08
N PRO A 41 -6.53 16.48 7.85
CA PRO A 41 -7.41 17.63 7.90
C PRO A 41 -7.42 18.36 6.56
N ASP A 42 -8.60 18.73 6.07
CA ASP A 42 -8.74 19.42 4.80
C ASP A 42 -8.27 20.89 4.91
N PRO A 43 -7.15 21.27 4.27
CA PRO A 43 -6.63 22.65 4.36
C PRO A 43 -7.45 23.63 3.50
N ARG A 44 -8.36 23.13 2.65
CA ARG A 44 -9.14 23.94 1.72
C ARG A 44 -10.25 24.68 2.46
N VAL A 45 -10.50 25.91 2.05
CA VAL A 45 -11.64 26.70 2.56
C VAL A 45 -12.94 26.00 2.20
N SER A 46 -13.90 25.89 3.13
CA SER A 46 -15.17 25.17 2.93
C SER A 46 -15.93 25.59 1.66
N ARG A 47 -15.87 26.88 1.28
CA ARG A 47 -16.49 27.39 0.04
C ARG A 47 -15.89 26.85 -1.26
N THR A 48 -14.71 26.24 -1.20
CA THR A 48 -13.96 25.69 -2.34
C THR A 48 -13.96 24.17 -2.43
N GLN A 49 -14.58 23.49 -1.46
CA GLN A 49 -14.63 22.02 -1.39
C GLN A 49 -15.70 21.46 -2.33
N LYS A 50 -15.38 21.35 -3.63
CA LYS A 50 -16.26 20.72 -4.63
C LYS A 50 -16.24 19.18 -4.57
N HIS A 51 -15.15 18.61 -4.07
CA HIS A 51 -14.90 17.17 -3.98
C HIS A 51 -14.32 16.85 -2.61
N LEU A 52 -14.54 15.63 -2.10
CA LEU A 52 -13.94 15.19 -0.86
C LEU A 52 -12.41 15.18 -1.02
N LEU A 53 -11.69 15.50 0.04
CA LEU A 53 -10.23 15.48 -0.01
C LEU A 53 -9.74 14.06 -0.28
N THR A 54 -10.38 13.07 0.34
CA THR A 54 -10.09 11.65 0.17
C THR A 54 -10.10 11.24 -1.30
N ASP A 55 -11.12 11.62 -2.07
CA ASP A 55 -11.24 11.25 -3.49
C ASP A 55 -10.08 11.83 -4.30
N ILE A 56 -9.71 13.09 -4.03
CA ILE A 56 -8.57 13.74 -4.67
C ILE A 56 -7.27 13.01 -4.35
N LEU A 57 -7.08 12.61 -3.08
CA LEU A 57 -5.88 11.90 -2.65
C LEU A 57 -5.81 10.50 -3.27
N VAL A 58 -6.94 9.80 -3.39
CA VAL A 58 -7.01 8.49 -4.07
C VAL A 58 -6.66 8.64 -5.54
N ILE A 59 -7.22 9.63 -6.26
CA ILE A 59 -6.89 9.90 -7.66
C ILE A 59 -5.40 10.22 -7.81
N ALA A 60 -4.82 11.03 -6.91
CA ALA A 60 -3.41 11.36 -6.93
C ALA A 60 -2.51 10.13 -6.79
N ILE A 61 -2.80 9.25 -5.82
CA ILE A 61 -2.05 8.00 -5.63
C ILE A 61 -2.15 7.10 -6.86
N LEU A 62 -3.36 6.92 -7.40
CA LEU A 62 -3.58 6.10 -8.59
C LEU A 62 -2.86 6.66 -9.83
N ALA A 63 -2.89 7.98 -10.01
CA ALA A 63 -2.19 8.65 -11.10
C ALA A 63 -0.66 8.48 -10.98
N VAL A 64 -0.09 8.67 -9.78
CA VAL A 64 1.35 8.50 -9.54
C VAL A 64 1.80 7.06 -9.76
N ILE A 65 1.01 6.07 -9.33
CA ILE A 65 1.29 4.65 -9.61
C ILE A 65 1.24 4.37 -11.12
N ALA A 66 0.37 5.06 -11.86
CA ALA A 66 0.28 4.99 -13.32
C ALA A 66 1.40 5.77 -14.05
N GLY A 67 2.29 6.44 -13.32
CA GLY A 67 3.43 7.17 -13.89
C GLY A 67 3.19 8.67 -14.11
N ALA A 68 2.19 9.28 -13.47
CA ALA A 68 2.01 10.73 -13.51
C ALA A 68 3.17 11.45 -12.81
N GLU A 69 3.76 12.46 -13.46
CA GLU A 69 4.86 13.27 -12.92
C GLU A 69 4.37 14.63 -12.40
N GLY A 70 3.19 15.06 -12.83
CA GLY A 70 2.64 16.36 -12.45
C GLY A 70 1.11 16.41 -12.34
N TRP A 71 0.61 17.62 -12.07
CA TRP A 71 -0.82 17.88 -11.88
C TRP A 71 -1.63 17.72 -13.18
N GLU A 72 -1.04 18.08 -14.33
CA GLU A 72 -1.67 17.89 -15.64
C GLU A 72 -1.87 16.40 -15.95
N ASP A 73 -0.90 15.55 -15.62
CA ASP A 73 -1.02 14.10 -15.79
C ASP A 73 -2.10 13.52 -14.87
N MET A 74 -2.19 14.01 -13.64
CA MET A 74 -3.24 13.62 -12.70
C MET A 74 -4.64 14.02 -13.20
N GLU A 75 -4.80 15.22 -13.76
CA GLU A 75 -6.04 15.66 -14.39
C GLU A 75 -6.38 14.78 -15.60
N ASN A 76 -5.42 14.54 -16.48
CA ASN A 76 -5.59 13.66 -17.64
C ASN A 76 -5.96 12.23 -17.23
N TYR A 77 -5.35 11.70 -16.16
CA TYR A 77 -5.70 10.41 -15.59
C TYR A 77 -7.15 10.39 -15.11
N GLY A 78 -7.55 11.38 -14.31
CA GLY A 78 -8.92 11.53 -13.80
C GLY A 78 -9.96 11.61 -14.92
N LEU A 79 -9.69 12.39 -15.97
CA LEU A 79 -10.58 12.51 -17.13
C LEU A 79 -10.65 11.21 -17.94
N SER A 80 -9.51 10.57 -18.21
CA SER A 80 -9.45 9.33 -19.00
C SER A 80 -10.07 8.13 -18.30
N LYS A 81 -10.11 8.13 -16.97
CA LYS A 81 -10.65 7.05 -16.13
C LYS A 81 -11.96 7.42 -15.43
N GLN A 82 -12.57 8.55 -15.79
CA GLN A 82 -13.74 9.09 -15.10
C GLN A 82 -14.85 8.06 -14.91
N SER A 83 -15.21 7.32 -15.97
CA SER A 83 -16.29 6.32 -15.89
C SER A 83 -16.02 5.22 -14.87
N TRP A 84 -14.76 4.82 -14.72
CA TRP A 84 -14.36 3.80 -13.75
C TRP A 84 -14.25 4.38 -12.33
N LEU A 85 -13.66 5.58 -12.21
CA LEU A 85 -13.53 6.28 -10.94
C LEU A 85 -14.90 6.59 -10.30
N SER A 86 -15.90 6.95 -11.12
CA SER A 86 -17.27 7.24 -10.64
C SER A 86 -18.03 6.04 -10.07
N GLU A 87 -17.51 4.82 -10.21
CA GLU A 87 -18.12 3.63 -9.60
C GLU A 87 -17.86 3.56 -8.09
N PHE A 88 -16.82 4.25 -7.59
CA PHE A 88 -16.38 4.14 -6.20
C PHE A 88 -15.90 5.45 -5.55
N LEU A 89 -15.84 6.56 -6.30
CA LEU A 89 -15.54 7.92 -5.81
C LEU A 89 -16.74 8.86 -5.99
#